data_AF-E2BHF0-F1
#
_entry.id   AF-E2BHF0-F1
#
_cell.length_a   1.000
_cell.length_b   1.000
_cell.length_c   1.000
_cell.angle_alpha   90.00
_cell.angle_beta   90.00
_cell.angle_gamma   90.00
#
_symmetry.space_group_name_H-M   'P 1'
#
loop_
_entity.id
_entity.type
_entity.pdbx_description
1 polymer ?
#
loop_
_entity_poly.entity_id
_entity_poly.type
_entity_poly.pdbx_seq_one_letter_code
_entity_poly.pdbx_strand_id
1 'polypeptide(L)'
;IAQYISLCNYIYIHTYIHTYIHTYIHTYIHTYIHTYIHTYIHTYIHTYIHTYIHTYIHTYIHTYIHTYIHTYIHTYIHTYIHTYIHTYIHTYIHTYIHTYIHTYIHTYTHTYIYIYIYTHTYKHTYIHMDNYI
;
A
#
# COMPACT_ATOMS: atom_id res chain seq x y z
N ILE A 1 -26.56 90.97 0.13
CA ILE A 1 -27.32 89.90 -0.56
C ILE A 1 -26.42 89.18 -1.58
N ALA A 2 -25.90 89.85 -2.62
CA ALA A 2 -25.03 89.21 -3.63
C ALA A 2 -23.77 88.53 -3.05
N GLN A 3 -23.08 89.18 -2.10
CA GLN A 3 -21.91 88.60 -1.42
C GLN A 3 -22.24 87.35 -0.59
N TYR A 4 -23.43 87.34 0.04
CA TYR A 4 -23.92 86.21 0.83
C TYR A 4 -24.32 85.03 -0.06
N ILE A 5 -24.95 85.32 -1.20
CA ILE A 5 -25.25 84.31 -2.23
C ILE A 5 -23.96 83.71 -2.79
N SER A 6 -22.95 84.54 -3.10
CA SER A 6 -21.64 84.09 -3.58
C SER A 6 -20.94 83.17 -2.58
N LEU A 7 -20.93 83.54 -1.29
CA LEU A 7 -20.34 82.74 -0.22
C LEU A 7 -21.07 81.39 -0.04
N CYS A 8 -22.42 81.40 -0.04
CA CYS A 8 -23.21 80.16 0.01
C CYS A 8 -22.92 79.26 -1.20
N ASN A 9 -22.83 79.82 -2.40
CA ASN A 9 -22.54 79.04 -3.61
C ASN A 9 -21.13 78.44 -3.56
N TYR A 10 -20.15 79.21 -3.09
CA TYR A 10 -18.78 78.73 -2.90
C TYR A 10 -18.72 77.57 -1.91
N ILE A 11 -19.36 77.71 -0.73
CA ILE A 11 -19.38 76.66 0.29
C ILE A 11 -20.10 75.41 -0.24
N TYR A 12 -21.22 75.57 -0.94
CA TYR A 12 -21.97 74.46 -1.52
C TYR A 12 -21.15 73.72 -2.57
N ILE A 13 -20.53 74.43 -3.51
CA ILE A 13 -19.69 73.83 -4.55
C ILE A 13 -18.48 73.14 -3.92
N HIS A 14 -17.80 73.80 -2.97
CA HIS A 14 -16.63 73.24 -2.31
C HIS A 14 -16.98 71.97 -1.52
N THR A 15 -18.05 72.01 -0.73
CA THR A 15 -18.49 70.84 0.06
C THR A 15 -18.99 69.71 -0.84
N TYR A 16 -19.74 70.02 -1.90
CA TYR A 16 -20.22 69.01 -2.85
C TYR A 16 -19.06 68.35 -3.60
N ILE A 17 -18.11 69.13 -4.12
CA ILE A 17 -16.93 68.60 -4.81
C ILE A 17 -16.08 67.79 -3.84
N HIS A 18 -15.78 68.32 -2.65
CA HIS A 18 -14.97 67.62 -1.66
C HIS A 18 -15.62 66.31 -1.23
N THR A 19 -16.90 66.32 -0.89
CA THR A 19 -17.60 65.10 -0.47
C THR A 19 -17.74 64.11 -1.61
N TYR A 20 -18.09 64.54 -2.81
CA TYR A 20 -18.24 63.64 -3.96
C TYR A 20 -16.91 63.03 -4.37
N ILE A 21 -15.86 63.82 -4.52
CA ILE A 21 -14.52 63.33 -4.87
C ILE A 21 -13.98 62.44 -3.77
N HIS A 22 -14.04 62.88 -2.51
CA HIS A 22 -13.51 62.10 -1.40
C HIS A 22 -14.26 60.78 -1.25
N THR A 23 -15.60 60.79 -1.27
CA THR A 23 -16.38 59.55 -1.14
C THR A 23 -16.16 58.65 -2.34
N TYR A 24 -16.21 59.16 -3.57
CA TYR A 24 -16.05 58.34 -4.76
C TYR A 24 -14.65 57.75 -4.85
N ILE A 25 -13.60 58.55 -4.70
CA ILE A 25 -12.21 58.07 -4.75
C ILE A 25 -11.94 57.12 -3.60
N HIS A 26 -12.30 57.50 -2.37
CA HIS A 26 -12.03 56.66 -1.21
C HIS A 26 -12.80 55.35 -1.30
N THR A 27 -14.09 55.36 -1.60
CA THR A 27 -14.87 54.12 -1.70
C THR A 27 -14.39 53.28 -2.86
N TYR A 28 -14.16 53.85 -4.05
CA TYR A 28 -13.73 53.08 -5.21
C TYR A 28 -12.34 52.47 -5.00
N ILE A 29 -11.36 53.27 -4.59
CA ILE A 29 -10.00 52.78 -4.35
C ILE A 29 -9.99 51.78 -3.19
N HIS A 30 -10.62 52.12 -2.06
CA HIS A 30 -10.61 51.23 -0.91
C HIS A 30 -11.35 49.92 -1.21
N THR A 31 -12.53 49.97 -1.82
CA THR A 31 -13.26 48.74 -2.15
C THR A 31 -12.53 47.93 -3.20
N TYR A 32 -12.02 48.55 -4.27
CA TYR A 32 -11.33 47.82 -5.33
C TYR A 32 -10.03 47.20 -4.83
N ILE A 33 -9.17 47.97 -4.16
CA ILE A 33 -7.91 47.47 -3.62
C ILE A 33 -8.18 46.42 -2.54
N HIS A 34 -9.05 46.71 -1.58
CA HIS A 34 -9.34 45.77 -0.50
C HIS A 34 -9.96 44.48 -1.04
N THR A 35 -10.97 44.57 -1.91
CA THR A 35 -11.60 43.37 -2.47
C THR A 35 -10.61 42.61 -3.35
N TYR A 36 -9.88 43.26 -4.24
CA TYR A 36 -8.95 42.59 -5.13
C TYR A 36 -7.80 41.93 -4.35
N ILE A 37 -7.13 42.67 -3.47
CA ILE A 37 -6.03 42.13 -2.67
C ILE A 37 -6.54 41.04 -1.73
N HIS A 38 -7.61 41.31 -0.97
CA HIS A 38 -8.12 40.32 -0.03
C HIS A 38 -8.62 39.08 -0.74
N THR A 39 -9.43 39.20 -1.81
CA THR A 39 -9.92 38.03 -2.52
C THR A 39 -8.80 37.29 -3.21
N TYR A 40 -7.90 37.97 -3.93
CA TYR A 40 -6.82 37.32 -4.66
C TYR A 40 -5.84 36.63 -3.71
N ILE A 41 -5.34 37.35 -2.71
CA ILE A 41 -4.39 36.78 -1.74
C ILE A 41 -5.06 35.67 -0.93
N HIS A 42 -6.25 35.91 -0.39
CA HIS A 42 -6.93 34.90 0.42
C HIS A 42 -7.27 33.67 -0.42
N THR A 43 -7.86 33.83 -1.61
CA THR A 43 -8.21 32.68 -2.44
C THR A 43 -6.96 31.96 -2.93
N TYR A 44 -5.95 32.66 -3.43
CA TYR A 44 -4.72 32.03 -3.94
C TYR A 44 -3.99 31.31 -2.82
N ILE A 45 -3.72 31.97 -1.70
CA ILE A 45 -3.01 31.35 -0.58
C ILE A 45 -3.82 30.21 0.01
N HIS A 46 -5.11 30.42 0.29
CA HIS A 46 -5.93 29.38 0.88
C HIS A 46 -6.08 28.19 -0.06
N THR A 47 -6.37 28.41 -1.35
CA THR A 47 -6.53 27.31 -2.31
C THR A 47 -5.19 26.61 -2.54
N TYR A 48 -4.09 27.33 -2.74
CA TYR A 48 -2.78 26.73 -2.96
C TYR A 48 -2.32 25.93 -1.74
N ILE A 49 -2.36 26.51 -0.55
CA ILE A 49 -1.95 25.82 0.68
C ILE A 49 -2.88 24.64 0.95
N HIS A 50 -4.19 24.83 0.88
CA HIS A 50 -5.13 23.75 1.16
C HIS A 50 -4.99 22.62 0.15
N THR A 51 -4.92 22.92 -1.15
CA THR A 51 -4.75 21.90 -2.19
C THR A 51 -3.40 21.22 -2.08
N TYR A 52 -2.30 21.96 -1.91
CA TYR A 52 -0.97 21.39 -1.77
C TYR A 52 -0.87 20.50 -0.53
N ILE A 53 -1.27 20.99 0.64
CA ILE A 53 -1.23 20.22 1.88
C ILE A 53 -2.15 19.00 1.77
N HIS A 54 -3.39 19.20 1.34
CA HIS A 54 -4.34 18.09 1.24
C HIS A 54 -3.86 17.04 0.25
N THR A 55 -3.44 17.43 -0.95
CA THR A 55 -2.95 16.49 -1.96
C THR A 55 -1.67 15.81 -1.51
N TYR A 56 -0.69 16.54 -0.98
CA TYR A 56 0.56 15.97 -0.52
C TYR A 56 0.35 15.00 0.65
N ILE A 57 -0.39 15.42 1.68
CA ILE A 57 -0.69 14.55 2.84
C ILE A 57 -1.51 13.35 2.39
N HIS A 58 -2.59 13.55 1.64
CA HIS A 58 -3.44 12.46 1.20
C HIS A 58 -2.67 11.48 0.32
N THR A 59 -1.93 11.96 -0.68
CA THR A 59 -1.16 11.08 -1.57
C THR A 59 -0.05 10.38 -0.80
N TYR A 60 0.72 11.08 0.02
CA TYR A 60 1.82 10.48 0.78
C TYR A 60 1.32 9.45 1.78
N ILE A 61 0.31 9.80 2.59
CA ILE A 61 -0.26 8.88 3.57
C ILE A 61 -0.92 7.70 2.87
N HIS A 62 -1.77 7.95 1.87
CA HIS A 62 -2.47 6.88 1.17
C HIS A 62 -1.48 5.96 0.46
N THR A 63 -0.51 6.50 -0.28
CA THR A 63 0.50 5.68 -0.96
C THR A 63 1.34 4.93 0.06
N TYR A 64 1.90 5.58 1.07
CA TYR A 64 2.75 4.93 2.07
C TYR A 64 2.00 3.82 2.81
N ILE A 65 0.81 4.11 3.34
CA ILE A 65 -0.01 3.13 4.06
C ILE A 65 -0.41 2.00 3.12
N HIS A 66 -0.94 2.32 1.94
CA HIS A 66 -1.38 1.30 1.01
C HIS A 66 -0.20 0.42 0.57
N THR A 67 0.93 1.01 0.17
CA THR A 67 2.11 0.24 -0.23
C THR A 67 2.62 -0.57 0.94
N TYR A 68 2.83 0.03 2.11
CA TYR A 68 3.42 -0.67 3.25
C TYR A 68 2.54 -1.82 3.72
N ILE A 69 1.24 -1.56 3.92
CA ILE A 69 0.30 -2.58 4.36
C ILE A 69 0.14 -3.65 3.29
N HIS A 70 -0.08 -3.26 2.03
CA HIS A 70 -0.27 -4.23 0.96
C HIS A 70 0.99 -5.07 0.75
N THR A 71 2.18 -4.46 0.68
CA THR A 71 3.42 -5.22 0.52
C THR A 71 3.65 -6.09 1.74
N TYR A 72 3.56 -5.56 2.96
CA TYR A 72 3.84 -6.32 4.16
C TYR A 72 2.89 -7.51 4.31
N ILE A 73 1.58 -7.28 4.21
CA ILE A 73 0.56 -8.33 4.31
C ILE A 73 0.73 -9.33 3.17
N HIS A 74 0.83 -8.86 1.92
CA HIS A 74 0.97 -9.75 0.77
C HIS A 74 2.26 -10.58 0.89
N THR A 75 3.41 -9.96 1.17
CA THR A 75 4.66 -10.70 1.32
C THR A 75 4.65 -11.62 2.51
N TYR A 76 4.10 -11.20 3.66
CA TYR A 76 4.10 -12.03 4.86
C TYR A 76 3.16 -13.22 4.68
N ILE A 77 1.92 -12.98 4.25
CA ILE A 77 0.95 -14.05 4.03
C ILE A 77 1.43 -14.97 2.90
N HIS A 78 1.84 -14.41 1.77
CA HIS A 78 2.30 -15.23 0.64
C HIS A 78 3.54 -16.02 1.03
N THR A 79 4.56 -15.41 1.64
CA THR A 79 5.76 -16.17 2.02
C THR A 79 5.45 -17.17 3.11
N TYR A 80 4.69 -16.82 4.14
CA TYR A 80 4.36 -17.74 5.23
C TYR A 80 3.52 -18.91 4.73
N ILE A 81 2.43 -18.66 4.01
CA ILE A 81 1.56 -19.72 3.48
C ILE A 81 2.32 -20.54 2.46
N HIS A 82 2.99 -19.92 1.48
CA HIS A 82 3.72 -20.65 0.46
C HIS A 82 4.84 -21.48 1.08
N THR A 83 5.67 -20.91 1.95
CA THR A 83 6.75 -21.67 2.59
C THR A 83 6.19 -22.75 3.50
N TYR A 84 5.20 -22.47 4.35
CA TYR A 84 4.64 -23.47 5.25
C TYR A 84 3.97 -24.61 4.49
N ILE A 85 3.08 -24.31 3.55
CA ILE A 85 2.39 -25.32 2.75
C ILE A 85 3.39 -26.08 1.90
N HIS A 86 4.25 -25.38 1.14
CA HIS A 86 5.21 -26.04 0.28
C HIS A 86 6.18 -26.88 1.09
N THR A 87 6.78 -26.37 2.15
CA THR A 87 7.72 -27.15 2.96
C THR A 87 7.01 -28.28 3.67
N TYR A 88 5.86 -28.07 4.32
CA TYR A 88 5.15 -29.11 5.03
C TYR A 88 4.67 -30.21 4.09
N ILE A 89 3.96 -29.86 3.02
CA ILE A 89 3.45 -30.85 2.07
C ILE A 89 4.61 -31.53 1.37
N HIS A 90 5.58 -30.79 0.84
CA HIS A 90 6.70 -31.39 0.12
C HIS A 90 7.52 -32.29 1.05
N THR A 91 7.90 -31.82 2.24
CA THR A 91 8.68 -32.65 3.17
C THR A 91 7.87 -33.82 3.67
N TYR A 92 6.62 -33.65 4.07
CA TYR A 92 5.79 -34.74 4.58
C TYR A 92 5.54 -35.79 3.49
N ILE A 93 5.07 -35.38 2.31
CA ILE A 93 4.81 -36.31 1.21
C ILE A 93 6.11 -36.95 0.76
N HIS A 94 7.15 -36.16 0.50
CA HIS A 94 8.42 -36.73 0.02
C HIS A 94 9.03 -37.67 1.06
N THR A 95 9.11 -37.28 2.33
CA THR A 95 9.66 -38.16 3.37
C THR A 95 8.79 -39.37 3.59
N TYR A 96 7.48 -39.23 3.74
CA TYR A 96 6.59 -40.35 3.99
C TYR A 96 6.57 -41.32 2.81
N ILE A 97 6.34 -40.84 1.58
CA ILE A 97 6.32 -41.69 0.39
C ILE A 97 7.70 -42.32 0.17
N HIS A 98 8.77 -41.52 0.18
CA HIS A 98 10.09 -42.03 -0.09
C HIS A 98 10.51 -43.03 0.99
N THR A 99 10.35 -42.72 2.28
CA THR A 99 10.73 -43.66 3.35
C THR A 99 9.85 -44.89 3.35
N TYR A 100 8.52 -44.75 3.25
CA TYR A 100 7.62 -45.90 3.27
C TYR A 100 7.83 -46.81 2.07
N ILE A 101 7.82 -46.26 0.85
CA ILE A 101 8.02 -47.07 -0.37
C ILE A 101 9.42 -47.66 -0.39
N HIS A 102 10.46 -46.86 -0.12
CA HIS A 102 11.83 -47.37 -0.15
C HIS A 102 12.03 -48.44 0.92
N THR A 103 11.62 -48.21 2.16
CA THR A 103 11.79 -49.20 3.23
C THR A 103 10.95 -50.43 2.97
N TYR A 104 9.68 -50.30 2.57
CA TYR A 104 8.81 -51.44 2.30
C TYR A 104 9.33 -52.28 1.14
N ILE A 105 9.61 -51.66 -0.02
CA ILE A 105 10.13 -52.38 -1.18
C ILE A 105 11.49 -52.99 -0.86
N HIS A 106 12.42 -52.22 -0.29
CA HIS A 106 13.76 -52.72 0.02
C HIS A 106 13.72 -53.86 1.03
N THR A 107 13.01 -53.70 2.14
CA THR A 107 12.90 -54.76 3.16
C THR A 107 12.18 -55.98 2.60
N TYR A 108 11.04 -55.81 1.93
CA TYR A 108 10.26 -56.94 1.42
C TYR A 108 11.03 -57.71 0.34
N THR A 109 11.57 -57.03 -0.66
CA THR A 109 12.34 -57.68 -1.73
C THR A 109 13.60 -58.33 -1.21
N HIS A 110 14.37 -57.63 -0.37
CA HIS A 110 15.64 -58.14 0.13
C HIS A 110 15.45 -59.30 1.11
N THR A 111 14.44 -59.24 1.99
CA THR A 111 14.12 -60.36 2.89
C THR A 111 13.59 -61.55 2.13
N TYR A 112 12.69 -61.34 1.16
CA TYR A 112 12.11 -62.42 0.37
C TYR A 112 13.16 -63.13 -0.49
N ILE A 113 14.02 -62.37 -1.19
CA ILE A 113 15.13 -62.92 -1.96
C ILE A 113 16.10 -63.68 -1.05
N TYR A 114 16.45 -63.11 0.11
CA TYR A 114 17.34 -63.76 1.07
C TYR A 114 16.75 -65.09 1.59
N ILE A 115 15.48 -65.11 1.99
CA ILE A 115 14.78 -66.32 2.44
C ILE A 115 14.70 -67.35 1.31
N TYR A 116 14.40 -66.92 0.08
CA TYR A 116 14.33 -67.80 -1.08
C TYR A 116 15.68 -68.46 -1.37
N ILE A 117 16.77 -67.71 -1.37
CA ILE A 117 18.13 -68.25 -1.57
C ILE A 117 18.49 -69.19 -0.42
N TYR A 118 18.22 -68.81 0.83
CA TYR A 118 18.53 -69.63 2.00
C TYR A 118 17.75 -70.96 1.99
N THR A 119 16.46 -70.93 1.68
CA THR A 119 15.63 -72.15 1.59
C THR A 119 16.03 -73.04 0.41
N HIS A 120 16.37 -72.46 -0.74
CA HIS A 120 16.84 -73.21 -1.90
C HIS A 120 18.19 -73.88 -1.63
N THR A 121 19.15 -73.15 -1.03
CA THR A 121 20.46 -73.70 -0.66
C THR A 121 20.32 -74.80 0.39
N TYR A 122 19.50 -74.61 1.43
CA TYR A 122 19.23 -75.64 2.43
C TYR A 122 18.57 -76.90 1.84
N LYS A 123 17.60 -76.73 0.94
CA LYS A 123 16.97 -77.87 0.26
C LYS A 123 17.96 -78.62 -0.63
N HIS A 124 18.82 -77.90 -1.35
CA HIS A 124 19.85 -78.48 -2.20
C HIS A 124 20.89 -79.27 -1.39
N THR A 125 21.35 -78.73 -0.27
CA THR A 125 22.30 -79.44 0.61
C THR A 125 21.67 -80.67 1.26
N TYR A 126 20.41 -80.59 1.68
CA TYR A 126 19.69 -81.73 2.26
C TYR A 126 19.51 -82.87 1.25
N ILE A 127 19.04 -82.56 0.03
CA ILE A 127 18.92 -83.57 -1.05
C ILE A 127 20.28 -84.18 -1.42
N HIS A 128 21.33 -83.35 -1.47
CA HIS A 128 22.68 -83.85 -1.72
C HIS A 128 23.16 -84.80 -0.62
N MET A 129 22.80 -84.52 0.64
CA MET A 129 23.18 -85.35 1.79
C MET A 129 22.39 -86.66 1.82
N ASP A 130 21.09 -86.64 1.52
CA ASP A 130 20.26 -87.84 1.38
C ASP A 130 20.70 -88.74 0.21
N ASN A 131 21.22 -88.16 -0.88
CA ASN A 131 21.79 -88.92 -2.00
C ASN A 131 23.18 -89.53 -1.71
N TYR A 132 23.82 -89.15 -0.60
CA TYR A 132 25.13 -89.66 -0.16
C TYR A 132 25.04 -90.66 0.99
N ILE A 133 23.83 -90.93 1.50
CA ILE A 133 23.51 -92.03 2.43
C ILE A 133 22.95 -93.21 1.62
#